data_AF-A0A423VVU9-F1
#
_entry.id   AF-A0A423VVU9-F1
#
_cell.length_a   1.000
_cell.length_b   1.000
_cell.length_c   1.000
_cell.angle_alpha   90.00
_cell.angle_beta   90.00
_cell.angle_gamma   90.00
#
_symmetry.space_group_name_H-M   'P 1'
#
loop_
_entity.id
_entity.type
_entity.pdbx_description
1 polymer ?
#
loop_
_entity_poly.entity_id
_entity_poly.type
_entity_poly.pdbx_seq_one_letter_code
_entity_poly.pdbx_strand_id
1 'polypeptide(L)'
;MTINDMPAGKASFAEGPILHEKSADTLPHETSRHIVMSPYVEQEHLLDLETLDVENQILAEALADMQCLREDYATAPYLETFNWGEVMDRVKELTTIRKHDWRETTFYIVAFRSRYVPGIDYSHLGDLDKAAHAEATASGGFLKYWFGTPNQDLRNLATCIWRTREDAKKGGVGPAHKEAVKAVRTMYAEWRIDQHQLVIRDGVSSWEITDWNS
;
A
#
# COMPACT_ATOMS: atom_id res chain seq x y z
N MET A 1 -19.03 -85.59 11.07
CA MET A 1 -18.61 -85.08 12.39
C MET A 1 -19.16 -83.65 12.48
N THR A 2 -20.17 -83.45 13.34
CA THR A 2 -20.72 -82.18 13.93
C THR A 2 -21.11 -81.00 13.01
N ILE A 3 -22.40 -80.70 12.76
CA ILE A 3 -23.44 -79.90 13.49
C ILE A 3 -23.36 -78.34 13.39
N ASN A 4 -24.44 -77.78 12.80
CA ASN A 4 -25.22 -76.58 13.16
C ASN A 4 -24.75 -75.10 13.05
N ASP A 5 -25.70 -74.31 12.50
CA ASP A 5 -26.21 -72.97 12.87
C ASP A 5 -25.86 -71.67 12.08
N MET A 6 -26.95 -71.00 11.68
CA MET A 6 -27.20 -69.73 10.95
C MET A 6 -27.02 -68.45 11.85
N PRO A 7 -27.39 -67.20 11.44
CA PRO A 7 -27.12 -66.39 10.22
C PRO A 7 -26.82 -64.87 10.47
N ALA A 8 -26.64 -64.13 9.37
CA ALA A 8 -27.07 -62.76 9.05
C ALA A 8 -26.50 -61.50 9.75
N GLY A 9 -25.94 -60.61 8.93
CA GLY A 9 -25.83 -59.16 9.20
C GLY A 9 -25.90 -58.36 7.89
N LYS A 10 -27.03 -57.70 7.65
CA LYS A 10 -27.27 -56.76 6.53
C LYS A 10 -26.65 -55.40 6.85
N ALA A 11 -26.06 -54.73 5.86
CA ALA A 11 -25.89 -53.28 5.89
C ALA A 11 -26.30 -52.69 4.53
N SER A 12 -27.44 -52.00 4.56
CA SER A 12 -27.98 -51.16 3.49
C SER A 12 -27.46 -49.75 3.71
N PHE A 13 -26.78 -49.16 2.73
CA PHE A 13 -26.44 -47.75 2.75
C PHE A 13 -27.62 -46.95 2.19
N ALA A 14 -28.20 -46.09 3.02
CA ALA A 14 -29.26 -45.16 2.64
C ALA A 14 -28.65 -43.90 2.02
N GLU A 15 -29.22 -43.44 0.91
CA GLU A 15 -28.93 -42.16 0.27
C GLU A 15 -29.33 -40.99 1.19
N GLY A 16 -28.39 -40.08 1.41
CA GLY A 16 -28.61 -38.85 2.18
C GLY A 16 -29.28 -37.74 1.34
N PRO A 17 -29.92 -36.75 1.98
CA PRO A 17 -30.71 -35.75 1.29
C PRO A 17 -29.82 -34.75 0.53
N ILE A 18 -30.23 -34.43 -0.70
CA ILE A 18 -29.67 -33.37 -1.54
C ILE A 18 -30.02 -32.01 -0.89
N LEU A 19 -29.01 -31.31 -0.40
CA LEU A 19 -29.16 -29.93 0.07
C LEU A 19 -29.11 -28.98 -1.13
N HIS A 20 -30.21 -28.26 -1.33
CA HIS A 20 -30.29 -27.14 -2.27
C HIS A 20 -29.25 -26.07 -1.92
N GLU A 21 -28.38 -25.74 -2.88
CA GLU A 21 -27.51 -24.57 -2.81
C GLU A 21 -28.37 -23.31 -2.65
N LYS A 22 -28.19 -22.64 -1.52
CA LYS A 22 -28.72 -21.31 -1.30
C LYS A 22 -27.75 -20.35 -1.98
N SER A 23 -28.17 -19.75 -3.09
CA SER A 23 -27.47 -18.64 -3.72
C SER A 23 -27.16 -17.58 -2.65
N ALA A 24 -25.87 -17.31 -2.44
CA ALA A 24 -25.43 -16.22 -1.59
C ALA A 24 -25.68 -14.92 -2.33
N ASP A 25 -26.73 -14.22 -1.93
CA ASP A 25 -26.93 -12.81 -2.20
C ASP A 25 -25.66 -12.01 -1.90
N THR A 26 -25.33 -11.13 -2.82
CA THR A 26 -24.24 -10.15 -2.81
C THR A 26 -24.18 -9.39 -1.49
N LEU A 27 -23.21 -9.70 -0.63
CA LEU A 27 -22.86 -8.84 0.50
C LEU A 27 -22.14 -7.58 -0.01
N PRO A 28 -22.42 -6.38 0.54
CA PRO A 28 -21.60 -5.22 0.26
C PRO A 28 -20.16 -5.52 0.66
N HIS A 29 -19.21 -5.08 -0.15
CA HIS A 29 -17.78 -5.19 0.14
C HIS A 29 -17.47 -4.30 1.35
N GLU A 30 -17.59 -4.84 2.57
CA GLU A 30 -17.15 -4.14 3.78
C GLU A 30 -15.62 -4.04 3.73
N THR A 31 -15.13 -2.84 3.42
CA THR A 31 -13.72 -2.50 3.50
C THR A 31 -13.30 -2.50 4.96
N SER A 32 -12.24 -3.27 5.30
CA SER A 32 -11.65 -3.24 6.64
C SER A 32 -11.26 -1.80 6.99
N ARG A 33 -11.66 -1.32 8.18
CA ARG A 33 -11.32 0.02 8.68
C ARG A 33 -9.82 0.32 8.57
N HIS A 34 -8.99 -0.67 8.89
CA HIS A 34 -7.54 -0.55 8.81
C HIS A 34 -7.02 -1.35 7.62
N ILE A 35 -6.16 -0.73 6.81
CA ILE A 35 -5.52 -1.37 5.65
C ILE A 35 -4.00 -1.29 5.71
N VAL A 36 -3.35 -2.28 5.08
CA VAL A 36 -1.90 -2.32 4.91
C VAL A 36 -1.52 -1.51 3.67
N MET A 37 -0.77 -0.43 3.87
CA MET A 37 -0.32 0.50 2.83
C MET A 37 1.22 0.63 2.81
N SER A 38 1.92 -0.31 3.43
CA SER A 38 3.39 -0.34 3.49
C SER A 38 3.90 -1.77 3.67
N PRO A 39 5.22 -2.00 3.59
CA PRO A 39 5.81 -3.28 4.02
C PRO A 39 5.67 -3.58 5.52
N TYR A 40 5.27 -2.60 6.34
CA TYR A 40 5.01 -2.77 7.77
C TYR A 40 3.52 -3.09 8.02
N VAL A 41 3.25 -4.09 8.86
CA VAL A 41 1.91 -4.69 9.02
C VAL A 41 1.39 -4.62 10.45
N GLU A 42 2.18 -4.08 11.37
CA GLU A 42 1.80 -3.87 12.75
C GLU A 42 0.79 -2.73 12.89
N GLN A 43 0.01 -2.74 13.98
CA GLN A 43 -1.16 -1.88 14.14
C GLN A 43 -0.84 -0.38 14.01
N GLU A 44 0.29 0.08 14.55
CA GLU A 44 0.75 1.47 14.45
C GLU A 44 1.12 1.90 13.02
N HIS A 45 1.23 0.96 12.09
CA HIS A 45 1.56 1.19 10.69
C HIS A 45 0.37 1.03 9.76
N LEU A 46 -0.82 0.69 10.26
CA LEU A 46 -2.00 0.55 9.41
C LEU A 46 -2.67 1.91 9.18
N LEU A 47 -3.16 2.12 7.97
CA LEU A 47 -3.96 3.30 7.64
C LEU A 47 -5.40 3.11 8.10
N ASP A 48 -5.90 4.01 8.93
CA ASP A 48 -7.31 4.07 9.35
C ASP A 48 -8.15 4.83 8.33
N LEU A 49 -8.91 4.10 7.50
CA LEU A 49 -9.77 4.65 6.46
C LEU A 49 -10.88 5.56 6.99
N GLU A 50 -11.32 5.39 8.24
CA GLU A 50 -12.34 6.26 8.85
C GLU A 50 -11.83 7.67 9.12
N THR A 51 -10.51 7.89 9.08
CA THR A 51 -9.90 9.23 9.23
C THR A 51 -9.84 10.02 7.92
N LEU A 52 -10.25 9.41 6.81
CA LEU A 52 -10.14 9.94 5.46
C LEU A 52 -11.52 10.28 4.89
N ASP A 53 -11.58 11.30 4.04
CA ASP A 53 -12.74 11.50 3.17
C ASP A 53 -12.79 10.43 2.05
N VAL A 54 -13.90 10.41 1.31
CA VAL A 54 -14.20 9.34 0.35
C VAL A 54 -13.15 9.22 -0.76
N GLU A 55 -12.64 10.34 -1.30
CA GLU A 55 -11.64 10.32 -2.38
C GLU A 55 -10.29 9.79 -1.87
N ASN A 56 -9.90 10.20 -0.67
CA ASN A 56 -8.69 9.68 -0.02
C ASN A 56 -8.80 8.20 0.32
N GLN A 57 -9.98 7.71 0.74
CA GLN A 57 -10.21 6.27 0.94
C GLN A 57 -10.09 5.49 -0.39
N ILE A 58 -10.73 5.99 -1.45
CA ILE A 58 -10.68 5.36 -2.78
C ILE A 58 -9.24 5.26 -3.28
N LEU A 59 -8.47 6.35 -3.19
CA LEU A 59 -7.07 6.33 -3.63
C LEU A 59 -6.23 5.40 -2.75
N ALA A 60 -6.41 5.42 -1.43
CA ALA A 60 -5.66 4.56 -0.52
C ALA A 60 -5.91 3.06 -0.81
N GLU A 61 -7.15 2.68 -1.08
CA GLU A 61 -7.51 1.31 -1.48
C GLU A 61 -6.93 0.93 -2.84
N ALA A 62 -6.98 1.82 -3.83
CA ALA A 62 -6.36 1.57 -5.13
C ALA A 62 -4.83 1.43 -5.03
N LEU A 63 -4.19 2.22 -4.17
CA LEU A 63 -2.75 2.16 -3.91
C LEU A 63 -2.33 0.86 -3.21
N ALA A 64 -3.25 0.09 -2.63
CA ALA A 64 -2.94 -1.25 -2.12
C ALA A 64 -2.41 -2.17 -3.23
N ASP A 65 -2.90 -1.98 -4.47
CA ASP A 65 -2.51 -2.73 -5.66
C ASP A 65 -1.25 -2.16 -6.38
N MET A 66 -0.63 -1.11 -5.81
CA MET A 66 0.55 -0.48 -6.39
C MET A 66 1.76 -1.44 -6.36
N GLN A 67 2.35 -1.67 -7.54
CA GLN A 67 3.47 -2.57 -7.78
C GLN A 67 4.58 -1.86 -8.57
N CYS A 68 5.83 -2.18 -8.24
CA CYS A 68 6.98 -1.75 -9.02
C CYS A 68 7.11 -2.63 -10.28
N LEU A 69 7.22 -2.01 -11.45
CA LEU A 69 7.26 -2.70 -12.75
C LEU A 69 8.66 -2.89 -13.32
N ARG A 70 9.67 -2.36 -12.65
CA ARG A 70 11.03 -2.25 -13.20
C ARG A 70 12.06 -2.73 -12.20
N GLU A 71 13.21 -3.18 -12.67
CA GLU A 71 14.36 -3.53 -11.82
C GLU A 71 15.26 -2.31 -11.53
N ASP A 72 15.28 -1.33 -12.44
CA ASP A 72 16.08 -0.10 -12.35
C ASP A 72 15.36 1.07 -11.66
N TYR A 73 14.33 0.77 -10.86
CA TYR A 73 13.45 1.76 -10.20
C TYR A 73 14.19 2.83 -9.40
N ALA A 74 15.37 2.51 -8.86
CA ALA A 74 16.18 3.43 -8.08
C ALA A 74 16.60 4.67 -8.89
N THR A 75 16.68 4.56 -10.22
CA THR A 75 17.11 5.63 -11.14
C THR A 75 16.13 5.94 -12.26
N ALA A 76 15.18 5.04 -12.55
CA ALA A 76 14.17 5.22 -13.60
C ALA A 76 13.24 6.42 -13.35
N PRO A 77 12.66 7.06 -14.40
CA PRO A 77 11.64 8.10 -14.24
C PRO A 77 10.47 7.62 -13.38
N TYR A 78 10.04 8.43 -12.41
CA TYR A 78 9.06 8.01 -11.39
C TYR A 78 7.72 7.53 -11.99
N LEU A 79 7.23 8.23 -13.03
CA LEU A 79 6.00 7.89 -13.73
C LEU A 79 6.04 6.49 -14.39
N GLU A 80 7.22 6.01 -14.77
CA GLU A 80 7.40 4.70 -15.43
C GLU A 80 7.71 3.57 -14.42
N THR A 81 7.94 3.90 -13.15
CA THR A 81 8.40 2.92 -12.15
C THR A 81 7.27 2.01 -11.66
N PHE A 82 6.06 2.53 -11.52
CA PHE A 82 4.93 1.82 -10.92
C PHE A 82 3.78 1.63 -11.92
N ASN A 83 2.89 0.69 -11.63
CA ASN A 83 1.67 0.40 -12.40
C ASN A 83 0.58 1.47 -12.24
N TRP A 84 0.92 2.76 -12.37
CA TRP A 84 -0.03 3.87 -12.18
C TRP A 84 -1.30 3.76 -13.02
N GLY A 85 -1.22 3.23 -14.24
CA GLY A 85 -2.40 2.97 -15.07
C GLY A 85 -3.41 2.05 -14.38
N GLU A 86 -2.95 0.91 -13.84
CA GLU A 86 -3.79 -0.05 -13.13
C GLU A 86 -4.34 0.53 -11.83
N VAL A 87 -3.54 1.31 -11.09
CA VAL A 87 -4.01 2.02 -9.89
C VAL A 87 -5.13 2.99 -10.25
N MET A 88 -5.02 3.73 -11.36
CA MET A 88 -6.06 4.68 -11.78
C MET A 88 -7.31 4.00 -12.34
N ASP A 89 -7.16 2.84 -12.99
CA ASP A 89 -8.30 2.00 -13.37
C ASP A 89 -9.06 1.54 -12.12
N ARG A 90 -8.34 1.16 -11.05
CA ARG A 90 -8.93 0.80 -9.76
C ARG A 90 -9.62 1.97 -9.07
N VAL A 91 -9.05 3.18 -9.11
CA VAL A 91 -9.72 4.42 -8.62
C VAL A 91 -11.05 4.62 -9.35
N LYS A 92 -11.05 4.50 -10.69
CA LYS A 92 -12.26 4.68 -11.50
C LYS A 92 -13.35 3.64 -11.17
N GLU A 93 -12.94 2.38 -11.00
CA GLU A 93 -13.82 1.30 -10.59
C GLU A 93 -14.45 1.58 -9.20
N LEU A 94 -13.63 1.91 -8.21
CA LEU A 94 -14.07 2.20 -6.84
C LEU A 94 -15.00 3.42 -6.78
N THR A 95 -14.68 4.50 -7.50
CA THR A 95 -15.55 5.68 -7.65
C THR A 95 -16.92 5.30 -8.21
N THR A 96 -16.95 4.41 -9.21
CA THR A 96 -18.19 3.92 -9.84
C THR A 96 -19.02 3.08 -8.87
N ILE A 97 -18.38 2.12 -8.18
CA ILE A 97 -19.03 1.24 -7.18
C ILE A 97 -19.65 2.08 -6.05
N ARG A 98 -18.92 3.10 -5.59
CA ARG A 98 -19.38 4.00 -4.51
C ARG A 98 -20.34 5.08 -4.97
N LYS A 99 -20.61 5.18 -6.28
CA LYS A 99 -21.42 6.24 -6.90
C LYS A 99 -20.97 7.64 -6.47
N HIS A 100 -19.66 7.82 -6.35
CA HIS A 100 -19.07 9.07 -5.91
C HIS A 100 -18.82 9.99 -7.11
N ASP A 101 -19.16 11.28 -6.97
CA ASP A 101 -18.82 12.30 -7.95
C ASP A 101 -17.42 12.85 -7.64
N TRP A 102 -16.40 12.20 -8.20
CA TRP A 102 -15.00 12.56 -7.98
C TRP A 102 -14.73 13.99 -8.47
N ARG A 103 -14.23 14.83 -7.58
CA ARG A 103 -13.78 16.19 -7.88
C ARG A 103 -12.28 16.19 -8.13
N GLU A 104 -11.82 17.11 -8.96
CA GLU A 104 -10.40 17.25 -9.22
C GLU A 104 -9.61 17.41 -7.91
N THR A 105 -8.69 16.48 -7.68
CA THR A 105 -7.91 16.41 -6.45
C THR A 105 -6.45 16.17 -6.79
N THR A 106 -5.58 16.89 -6.08
CA THR A 106 -4.14 16.82 -6.22
C THR A 106 -3.53 16.20 -4.97
N PHE A 107 -2.73 15.15 -5.16
CA PHE A 107 -2.00 14.44 -4.12
C PHE A 107 -0.52 14.75 -4.22
N TYR A 108 0.17 14.69 -3.09
CA TYR A 108 1.59 15.00 -3.00
C TYR A 108 2.41 13.73 -2.88
N ILE A 109 3.49 13.64 -3.65
CA ILE A 109 4.34 12.46 -3.73
C ILE A 109 5.78 12.85 -3.43
N VAL A 110 6.43 12.05 -2.61
CA VAL A 110 7.87 12.13 -2.33
C VAL A 110 8.52 10.84 -2.81
N ALA A 111 9.59 10.97 -3.59
CA ALA A 111 10.46 9.88 -4.01
C ALA A 111 11.87 10.14 -3.48
N PHE A 112 12.24 9.45 -2.41
CA PHE A 112 13.58 9.49 -1.83
C PHE A 112 14.47 8.50 -2.57
N ARG A 113 15.37 9.03 -3.40
CA ARG A 113 16.36 8.24 -4.14
C ARG A 113 17.68 8.31 -3.43
N SER A 114 18.33 7.17 -3.29
CA SER A 114 19.50 7.06 -2.43
C SER A 114 20.55 6.12 -2.97
N ARG A 115 21.77 6.28 -2.49
CA ARG A 115 22.86 5.29 -2.58
C ARG A 115 23.47 5.11 -1.21
N TYR A 116 23.45 3.88 -0.70
CA TYR A 116 24.02 3.58 0.62
C TYR A 116 25.55 3.63 0.63
N VAL A 117 26.12 3.92 1.79
CA VAL A 117 27.55 3.69 2.03
C VAL A 117 27.81 2.17 2.06
N PRO A 118 28.90 1.65 1.49
CA PRO A 118 29.23 0.23 1.61
C PRO A 118 29.39 -0.21 3.07
N GLY A 119 28.77 -1.33 3.44
CA GLY A 119 28.90 -1.93 4.77
C GLY A 119 28.07 -1.27 5.87
N ILE A 120 27.05 -0.47 5.54
CA ILE A 120 26.12 0.03 6.55
C ILE A 120 25.38 -1.09 7.29
N ASP A 121 24.96 -0.79 8.52
CA ASP A 121 24.02 -1.61 9.26
C ASP A 121 22.59 -1.37 8.75
N TYR A 122 22.13 -2.27 7.86
CA TYR A 122 20.77 -2.25 7.33
C TYR A 122 19.70 -2.49 8.39
N SER A 123 20.03 -3.19 9.48
CA SER A 123 19.06 -3.44 10.56
C SER A 123 18.74 -2.16 11.32
N HIS A 124 19.78 -1.41 11.69
CA HIS A 124 19.61 -0.12 12.34
C HIS A 124 18.87 0.89 11.44
N LEU A 125 19.16 0.89 10.12
CA LEU A 125 18.41 1.72 9.18
C LEU A 125 16.93 1.32 9.11
N GLY A 126 16.64 0.02 9.08
CA GLY A 126 15.28 -0.50 9.09
C GLY A 126 14.49 -0.10 10.34
N ASP A 127 15.13 -0.10 11.51
CA ASP A 127 14.50 0.35 12.77
C ASP A 127 14.15 1.84 12.73
N LEU A 128 15.05 2.66 12.20
CA LEU A 128 14.83 4.10 12.03
C LEU A 128 13.70 4.38 11.04
N ASP A 129 13.68 3.68 9.91
CA ASP A 129 12.63 3.82 8.89
C ASP A 129 11.26 3.42 9.45
N LYS A 130 11.20 2.29 10.15
CA LYS A 130 9.97 1.80 10.78
C LYS A 130 9.44 2.78 11.82
N ALA A 131 10.29 3.32 12.68
CA ALA A 131 9.90 4.31 13.67
C ALA A 131 9.37 5.61 13.02
N ALA A 132 10.06 6.10 11.97
CA ALA A 132 9.61 7.25 11.20
C ALA A 132 8.26 6.97 10.50
N HIS A 133 8.08 5.78 9.95
CA HIS A 133 6.82 5.35 9.32
C HIS A 133 5.64 5.38 10.29
N ALA A 134 5.76 4.79 11.49
CA ALA A 134 4.72 4.85 12.52
C ALA A 134 4.34 6.31 12.87
N GLU A 135 5.33 7.18 13.02
CA GLU A 135 5.12 8.59 13.32
C GLU A 135 4.40 9.33 12.18
N ALA A 136 4.74 9.03 10.92
CA ALA A 136 4.04 9.55 9.74
C ALA A 136 2.58 9.08 9.70
N THR A 137 2.32 7.79 9.94
CA THR A 137 0.96 7.23 9.99
C THR A 137 0.12 7.93 11.07
N ALA A 138 0.67 8.08 12.27
CA ALA A 138 0.00 8.75 13.38
C ALA A 138 -0.26 10.25 13.14
N SER A 139 0.55 10.90 12.30
CA SER A 139 0.38 12.32 11.95
C SER A 139 -0.81 12.59 11.01
N GLY A 140 -1.28 11.55 10.30
CA GLY A 140 -2.41 11.61 9.39
C GLY A 140 -2.09 12.13 7.98
N GLY A 141 -2.91 11.72 7.02
CA GLY A 141 -2.77 12.10 5.61
C GLY A 141 -1.69 11.36 4.83
N PHE A 142 -1.13 10.30 5.42
CA PHE A 142 -0.17 9.39 4.80
C PHE A 142 -0.90 8.21 4.15
N LEU A 143 -0.89 8.12 2.83
CA LEU A 143 -1.77 7.21 2.09
C LEU A 143 -1.08 5.91 1.66
N LYS A 144 0.21 5.97 1.33
CA LYS A 144 1.00 4.81 0.88
C LYS A 144 2.46 5.03 1.16
N TYR A 145 3.14 3.96 1.53
CA TYR A 145 4.58 3.86 1.60
C TYR A 145 5.08 2.64 0.82
N TRP A 146 6.21 2.79 0.16
CA TRP A 146 6.89 1.69 -0.50
C TRP A 146 8.40 1.95 -0.47
N PHE A 147 9.19 0.89 -0.28
CA PHE A 147 10.63 0.95 -0.48
C PHE A 147 11.12 -0.31 -1.17
N GLY A 148 12.18 -0.16 -1.96
CA GLY A 148 12.86 -1.24 -2.63
C GLY A 148 14.02 -1.82 -1.81
N THR A 149 14.71 -2.76 -2.43
CA THR A 149 15.99 -3.30 -1.97
C THR A 149 17.12 -2.71 -2.81
N PRO A 150 18.27 -2.33 -2.23
CA PRO A 150 19.40 -1.82 -3.00
C PRO A 150 19.78 -2.67 -4.19
N ASN A 151 20.00 -2.02 -5.32
CA ASN A 151 20.61 -2.66 -6.47
C ASN A 151 22.12 -2.92 -6.23
N GLN A 152 22.80 -3.47 -7.24
CA GLN A 152 24.24 -3.80 -7.17
C GLN A 152 25.13 -2.58 -6.87
N ASP A 153 24.69 -1.38 -7.26
CA ASP A 153 25.37 -0.10 -6.99
C ASP A 153 24.96 0.53 -5.66
N LEU A 154 24.29 -0.24 -4.79
CA LEU A 154 23.73 0.19 -3.52
C LEU A 154 22.67 1.30 -3.64
N ARG A 155 22.07 1.47 -4.83
CA ARG A 155 21.02 2.48 -5.06
C ARG A 155 19.65 1.95 -4.70
N ASN A 156 18.83 2.79 -4.09
CA ASN A 156 17.46 2.44 -3.70
C ASN A 156 16.46 3.58 -3.97
N LEU A 157 15.17 3.25 -3.91
CA LEU A 157 14.05 4.18 -3.87
C LEU A 157 13.17 3.84 -2.67
N ALA A 158 12.79 4.86 -1.91
CA ALA A 158 11.63 4.85 -1.05
C ALA A 158 10.65 5.94 -1.53
N THR A 159 9.35 5.67 -1.50
CA THR A 159 8.34 6.64 -1.91
C THR A 159 7.14 6.65 -0.98
N CYS A 160 6.62 7.85 -0.75
CA CYS A 160 5.41 8.07 0.00
C CYS A 160 4.42 8.96 -0.76
N ILE A 161 3.14 8.64 -0.61
CA ILE A 161 2.01 9.39 -1.18
C ILE A 161 1.20 9.97 -0.04
N TRP A 162 0.86 11.25 -0.16
CA TRP A 162 0.21 12.05 0.86
C TRP A 162 -0.99 12.79 0.26
N ARG A 163 -1.98 13.09 1.11
CA ARG A 163 -3.11 13.95 0.71
C ARG A 163 -2.62 15.32 0.24
N THR A 164 -1.67 15.89 0.98
CA THR A 164 -1.14 17.24 0.73
C THR A 164 0.33 17.32 1.11
N ARG A 165 1.01 18.36 0.63
CA ARG A 165 2.38 18.68 1.04
C ARG A 165 2.44 19.08 2.51
N GLU A 166 1.40 19.72 3.03
CA GLU A 166 1.28 20.11 4.43
C GLU A 166 1.24 18.89 5.34
N ASP A 167 0.52 17.84 4.97
CA ASP A 167 0.50 16.57 5.70
C ASP A 167 1.88 15.89 5.66
N ALA A 168 2.55 15.86 4.50
CA ALA A 168 3.92 15.35 4.40
C ALA A 168 4.90 16.10 5.31
N LYS A 169 4.78 17.43 5.40
CA LYS A 169 5.59 18.24 6.33
C LYS A 169 5.30 17.89 7.78
N LYS A 170 4.03 17.74 8.16
CA LYS A 170 3.66 17.37 9.54
C LYS A 170 4.20 15.98 9.92
N GLY A 171 4.08 15.01 9.01
CA GLY A 171 4.63 13.67 9.20
C GLY A 171 6.15 13.65 9.32
N GLY A 172 6.85 14.58 8.66
CA GLY A 172 8.32 14.61 8.60
C GLY A 172 9.04 15.39 9.71
N VAL A 173 8.34 15.95 10.72
CA VAL A 173 8.96 16.83 11.75
C VAL A 173 9.03 16.23 13.16
N GLY A 174 8.52 15.02 13.35
CA GLY A 174 8.53 14.37 14.66
C GLY A 174 9.91 13.84 15.09
N PRO A 175 10.05 13.43 16.36
CA PRO A 175 11.30 12.88 16.88
C PRO A 175 11.87 11.71 16.07
N ALA A 176 11.05 10.74 15.65
CA ALA A 176 11.53 9.56 14.93
C ALA A 176 12.08 9.94 13.55
N HIS A 177 11.36 10.79 12.81
CA HIS A 177 11.87 11.36 11.56
C HIS A 177 13.16 12.14 11.76
N LYS A 178 13.29 12.91 12.84
CA LYS A 178 14.55 13.64 13.14
C LYS A 178 15.72 12.69 13.36
N GLU A 179 15.52 11.57 14.06
CA GLU A 179 16.58 10.56 14.23
C GLU A 179 16.94 9.89 12.89
N ALA A 180 15.94 9.51 12.08
CA ALA A 180 16.18 8.98 10.74
C ALA A 180 16.97 9.97 9.86
N VAL A 181 16.60 11.26 9.88
CA VAL A 181 17.31 12.33 9.14
C VAL A 181 18.74 12.54 9.64
N LYS A 182 19.02 12.37 10.94
CA LYS A 182 20.40 12.43 11.44
C LYS A 182 21.24 11.29 10.86
N ALA A 183 20.67 10.09 10.81
CA ALA A 183 21.32 8.91 10.24
C ALA A 183 21.56 9.03 8.73
N VAL A 184 20.76 9.85 8.03
CA VAL A 184 20.97 10.11 6.59
C VAL A 184 22.41 10.57 6.30
N ARG A 185 23.00 11.36 7.20
CA ARG A 185 24.34 11.95 7.02
C ARG A 185 25.48 10.93 7.04
N THR A 186 25.25 9.75 7.62
CA THR A 186 26.28 8.72 7.79
C THR A 186 25.98 7.46 6.99
N MET A 187 24.72 7.22 6.61
CA MET A 187 24.29 5.98 5.95
C MET A 187 24.19 6.09 4.43
N TYR A 188 24.10 7.30 3.88
CA TYR A 188 23.97 7.52 2.44
C TYR A 188 25.18 8.24 1.87
N ALA A 189 25.76 7.65 0.82
CA ALA A 189 26.79 8.28 0.01
C ALA A 189 26.20 9.37 -0.89
N GLU A 190 24.98 9.15 -1.38
CA GLU A 190 24.21 10.10 -2.19
C GLU A 190 22.73 9.98 -1.82
N TRP A 191 22.01 11.10 -1.82
CA TRP A 191 20.55 11.08 -1.77
C TRP A 191 19.98 12.31 -2.45
N ARG A 192 18.76 12.17 -2.95
CA ARG A 192 17.93 13.30 -3.42
C ARG A 192 16.46 13.00 -3.15
N ILE A 193 15.68 14.07 -3.07
CA ILE A 193 14.24 13.99 -2.95
C ILE A 193 13.64 14.56 -4.23
N ASP A 194 12.99 13.68 -4.99
CA ASP A 194 12.14 14.10 -6.10
C ASP A 194 10.73 14.34 -5.52
N GLN A 195 10.14 15.50 -5.82
CA GLN A 195 8.79 15.86 -5.37
C GLN A 195 7.88 15.87 -6.60
N HIS A 196 6.76 15.18 -6.51
CA HIS A 196 5.77 15.11 -7.59
C HIS A 196 4.38 15.45 -7.06
N GLN A 197 3.48 15.75 -7.99
CA GLN A 197 2.04 15.80 -7.75
C GLN A 197 1.33 14.78 -8.64
N LEU A 198 0.35 14.09 -8.08
CA LEU A 198 -0.63 13.31 -8.83
C LEU A 198 -1.92 14.12 -8.90
N VAL A 199 -2.33 14.52 -10.10
CA VAL A 199 -3.61 15.21 -10.33
C VAL A 199 -4.57 14.22 -10.96
N ILE A 200 -5.71 14.00 -10.31
CA ILE A 200 -6.82 13.19 -10.84
C ILE A 200 -7.97 14.15 -11.15
N ARG A 201 -8.37 14.25 -12.42
CA ARG A 201 -9.39 15.20 -12.90
C ARG A 201 -10.81 14.78 -12.52
N ASP A 202 -11.75 15.71 -12.61
CA ASP A 202 -13.19 15.50 -12.38
C ASP A 202 -13.67 14.19 -13.05
N GLY A 203 -14.44 13.40 -12.31
CA GLY A 203 -15.00 12.12 -12.75
C GLY A 203 -13.96 11.04 -13.07
N VAL A 204 -12.71 11.18 -12.60
CA VAL A 204 -11.59 10.29 -12.96
C VAL A 204 -11.41 10.22 -14.49
N SER A 205 -11.62 11.34 -15.17
CA SER A 205 -11.60 11.42 -16.64
C SER A 205 -10.18 11.31 -17.22
N SER A 206 -9.20 11.82 -16.50
CA SER A 206 -7.77 11.67 -16.79
C SER A 206 -6.94 11.90 -15.53
N TRP A 207 -5.67 11.55 -15.60
CA TRP A 207 -4.71 11.77 -14.53
C TRP A 207 -3.34 12.14 -15.10
N GLU A 208 -2.50 12.77 -14.28
CA GLU A 208 -1.11 13.02 -14.60
C GLU A 208 -0.25 13.02 -13.34
N ILE A 209 1.02 12.59 -13.48
CA ILE A 209 2.05 12.82 -12.46
C ILE A 209 3.07 13.76 -13.07
N THR A 210 3.28 14.89 -12.40
CA THR A 210 4.25 15.92 -12.82
C THR A 210 5.15 16.30 -11.66
N ASP A 211 6.29 16.91 -11.95
CA ASP A 211 7.15 17.47 -10.91
C ASP A 211 6.40 18.56 -10.13
N TRP A 212 6.66 18.61 -8.82
CA TRP A 212 6.11 19.63 -7.95
C TRP A 212 6.72 21.00 -8.27
N ASN A 213 5.97 21.83 -8.98
CA ASN A 213 6.33 23.22 -9.21
C ASN A 213 5.75 24.07 -8.07
N SER A 214 6.61 24.44 -7.12
CA SER A 214 6.26 25.29 -5.97
C SER A 214 5.94 26.72 -6.35
#